data_AF-A0A7Y4TWL2-F1
#
_entry.id   AF-A0A7Y4TWL2-F1
#
_cell.length_a   1.000
_cell.length_b   1.000
_cell.length_c   1.000
_cell.angle_alpha   90.00
_cell.angle_beta   90.00
_cell.angle_gamma   90.00
#
_symmetry.space_group_name_H-M   'P 1'
#
loop_
_entity.id
_entity.type
_entity.pdbx_description
1 polymer ?
#
loop_
_entity_poly.entity_id
_entity_poly.type
_entity_poly.pdbx_seq_one_letter_code
_entity_poly.pdbx_strand_id
1 'polypeptide(L)'
;MATVNVYLTFNGNCEEAFTFYKSVFGGEFPYIGRFKDMPPGEHGKVSPEEENRVMHVSLPISKETMLMGSDTGGEWASGFTQGNNFSISITAGG
;
A
#
# COMPACT_ATOMS: atom_id res chain seq x y z
N MET A 1 -20.08 -12.35 5.91
CA MET A 1 -19.40 -13.12 4.83
C MET A 1 -17.90 -12.98 5.01
N ALA A 2 -17.11 -14.02 4.76
CA ALA A 2 -15.65 -13.89 4.82
C ALA A 2 -15.13 -13.04 3.65
N THR A 3 -14.11 -12.22 3.90
CA THR A 3 -13.49 -11.35 2.88
C THR A 3 -12.00 -11.62 2.76
N VAL A 4 -11.46 -11.43 1.56
CA VAL A 4 -10.03 -11.56 1.25
C VAL A 4 -9.56 -10.25 0.64
N ASN A 5 -8.58 -9.62 1.29
CA ASN A 5 -7.99 -8.37 0.85
C ASN A 5 -6.49 -8.56 0.62
N VAL A 6 -5.97 -7.98 -0.46
CA VAL A 6 -4.57 -8.14 -0.84
C VAL A 6 -3.83 -6.85 -0.56
N TYR A 7 -2.66 -6.98 0.09
CA TYR A 7 -1.71 -5.90 0.29
C TYR A 7 -0.52 -6.11 -0.65
N LEU A 8 -0.22 -5.14 -1.50
CA LEU A 8 0.89 -5.17 -2.45
C LEU A 8 1.98 -4.19 -2.02
N THR A 9 3.21 -4.67 -1.89
CA THR A 9 4.38 -3.83 -1.65
C THR A 9 5.11 -3.58 -2.95
N PHE A 10 5.51 -2.33 -3.20
CA PHE A 10 6.22 -1.87 -4.38
C PHE A 10 7.59 -1.29 -4.01
N ASN A 11 8.38 -0.94 -5.02
CA ASN A 11 9.66 -0.28 -4.82
C ASN A 11 9.70 1.07 -5.55
N GLY A 12 8.91 2.03 -5.06
CA GLY A 12 8.89 3.41 -5.53
C GLY A 12 7.86 3.71 -6.62
N ASN A 13 7.06 2.72 -7.05
CA ASN A 13 6.03 2.87 -8.08
C ASN A 13 4.61 2.50 -7.61
N CYS A 14 4.35 2.48 -6.30
CA CYS A 14 3.03 2.17 -5.76
C CYS A 14 1.95 3.14 -6.27
N GLU A 15 2.20 4.45 -6.25
CA GLU A 15 1.22 5.46 -6.69
C GLU A 15 0.87 5.33 -8.18
N GLU A 16 1.87 5.07 -9.03
CA GLU A 16 1.67 4.83 -10.46
C GLU A 16 0.80 3.59 -10.68
N ALA A 17 1.15 2.48 -10.02
CA ALA A 17 0.40 1.23 -10.10
C ALA A 17 -1.05 1.40 -9.61
N PHE A 18 -1.27 2.04 -8.47
CA PHE A 18 -2.61 2.27 -7.92
C PHE A 18 -3.42 3.25 -8.76
N THR A 19 -2.80 4.26 -9.36
CA THR A 19 -3.46 5.17 -10.30
C THR A 19 -3.92 4.41 -11.55
N PHE A 20 -3.09 3.48 -12.04
CA PHE A 20 -3.50 2.57 -13.12
C PHE A 20 -4.63 1.63 -12.68
N TYR A 21 -4.56 1.02 -11.49
CA TYR A 21 -5.63 0.16 -10.99
C TYR A 21 -6.95 0.92 -10.84
N LYS A 22 -6.90 2.16 -10.33
CA LYS A 22 -8.06 3.05 -10.25
C LYS A 22 -8.64 3.36 -11.64
N SER A 23 -7.81 3.55 -12.67
CA SER A 23 -8.33 3.80 -14.03
C SER A 23 -9.00 2.58 -14.65
N VAL A 24 -8.60 1.37 -14.26
CA VAL A 24 -9.17 0.10 -14.74
C VAL A 24 -10.41 -0.31 -13.95
N PHE A 25 -10.35 -0.30 -12.63
CA PHE A 25 -11.43 -0.77 -11.76
C PHE A 25 -12.44 0.33 -11.41
N GLY A 26 -12.08 1.61 -11.61
CA GLY A 26 -12.84 2.75 -11.13
C GLY A 26 -12.70 2.95 -9.61
N GLY A 27 -13.66 3.68 -9.04
CA GLY A 27 -13.67 4.02 -7.61
C GLY A 27 -12.75 5.20 -7.27
N GLU A 28 -12.62 5.45 -5.97
CA GLU A 28 -11.79 6.52 -5.41
C GLU A 28 -10.85 5.92 -4.37
N PHE A 29 -9.73 6.60 -4.11
CA PHE A 29 -8.87 6.24 -2.99
C PHE A 29 -9.53 6.78 -1.71
N PRO A 30 -10.12 5.94 -0.83
CA PRO A 30 -10.55 6.39 0.49
C PRO A 30 -9.39 6.95 1.31
N TYR A 31 -8.16 6.48 1.02
CA TYR A 31 -6.96 6.92 1.70
C TYR A 31 -5.73 6.71 0.83
N ILE A 32 -4.84 7.70 0.84
CA ILE A 32 -3.45 7.61 0.39
C ILE A 32 -2.59 8.44 1.34
N GLY A 33 -1.63 7.80 2.00
CA GLY A 33 -0.69 8.43 2.93
C GLY A 33 0.74 8.24 2.47
N ARG A 34 1.58 9.25 2.71
CA ARG A 34 3.00 9.24 2.35
C ARG A 34 3.88 9.20 3.59
N PHE A 35 5.14 8.79 3.42
CA PHE A 35 6.07 8.73 4.55
C PHE A 35 6.33 10.09 5.22
N LYS A 36 6.28 11.19 4.45
CA LYS A 36 6.42 12.55 5.01
C LYS A 36 5.29 12.96 5.95
N ASP A 37 4.12 12.31 5.86
CA ASP A 37 2.95 12.62 6.68
C ASP A 37 2.94 11.81 7.99
N MET A 38 3.96 10.98 8.23
CA MET A 38 4.10 10.23 9.47
C MET A 38 4.30 11.15 10.68
N PRO A 39 3.78 10.79 11.86
CA PRO A 39 4.04 11.54 13.08
C PRO A 39 5.55 11.63 13.40
N PRO A 40 6.01 12.77 13.94
CA PRO A 40 7.38 12.93 14.39
C PRO A 40 7.78 11.83 15.39
N GLY A 41 8.92 11.18 15.15
CA GLY A 41 9.42 10.08 15.98
C GLY A 41 9.09 8.68 15.46
N GLU A 42 8.14 8.55 14.53
CA GLU A 42 7.88 7.28 13.81
C GLU A 42 8.58 7.20 12.45
N HIS A 43 9.23 8.29 12.02
CA HIS A 43 9.88 8.39 10.70
C HIS A 43 10.98 7.35 10.41
N GLY A 44 11.43 6.57 11.40
CA GLY A 44 12.52 5.61 11.21
C GLY A 44 13.69 6.20 10.40
N LYS A 45 14.35 5.37 9.61
CA LYS A 45 15.38 5.81 8.64
C LYS A 45 14.77 6.06 7.25
N VAL A 46 13.65 6.78 7.15
CA VAL A 46 13.13 7.21 5.84
C VAL A 46 14.06 8.30 5.30
N SER A 47 14.68 8.05 4.15
CA SER A 47 15.52 9.04 3.49
C SER A 47 14.68 10.15 2.83
N PRO A 48 15.26 11.34 2.56
CA PRO A 48 14.55 12.41 1.86
C PRO A 48 13.98 12.00 0.49
N GLU A 49 14.63 11.04 -0.19
CA GLU A 49 14.18 10.49 -1.47
C GLU A 49 12.91 9.62 -1.33
N GLU A 50 12.63 9.12 -0.13
CA GLU A 50 11.51 8.24 0.17
C GLU A 50 10.31 9.00 0.77
N GLU A 51 10.48 10.27 1.17
CA GLU A 51 9.44 11.09 1.81
C GLU A 51 8.11 11.14 1.03
N ASN A 52 8.20 11.20 -0.30
CA ASN A 52 7.02 11.24 -1.16
C ASN A 52 6.49 9.86 -1.55
N ARG A 53 7.16 8.77 -1.20
CA ARG A 53 6.67 7.42 -1.51
C ARG A 53 5.40 7.11 -0.72
N VAL A 54 4.60 6.20 -1.25
CA VAL A 54 3.34 5.80 -0.62
C VAL A 54 3.65 4.94 0.59
N MET A 55 3.27 5.40 1.78
CA MET A 55 3.34 4.59 2.98
C MET A 55 2.15 3.62 3.07
N HIS A 56 0.96 4.07 2.64
CA HIS A 56 -0.22 3.22 2.58
C HIS A 56 -1.26 3.82 1.62
N VAL A 57 -1.85 2.99 0.77
CA VAL A 57 -2.99 3.32 -0.09
C VAL A 57 -4.03 2.22 0.00
N SER A 58 -5.30 2.60 -0.12
CA SER A 58 -6.44 1.69 -0.19
C SER A 58 -7.28 2.01 -1.43
N LEU A 59 -7.74 0.97 -2.14
CA LEU A 59 -8.63 1.05 -3.29
C LEU A 59 -9.69 -0.06 -3.21
N PRO A 60 -10.94 0.26 -2.88
CA PRO A 60 -12.05 -0.67 -3.00
C PRO A 60 -12.25 -1.04 -4.48
N ILE A 61 -12.18 -2.32 -4.81
CA ILE A 61 -12.42 -2.83 -6.18
C ILE A 61 -13.72 -3.61 -6.31
N SER A 62 -14.34 -3.96 -5.18
CA SER A 62 -15.68 -4.53 -5.09
C SER A 62 -16.30 -4.23 -3.71
N LYS A 63 -17.48 -4.77 -3.42
CA LYS A 63 -18.10 -4.66 -2.10
C LYS A 63 -17.36 -5.49 -1.04
N GLU A 64 -16.69 -6.56 -1.47
CA GLU A 64 -16.05 -7.55 -0.60
C GLU A 64 -14.51 -7.53 -0.66
N THR A 65 -13.92 -6.75 -1.57
CA THR A 65 -12.47 -6.75 -1.82
C THR A 65 -11.90 -5.34 -1.89
N MET A 66 -10.87 -5.13 -1.09
CA MET A 66 -10.02 -3.96 -1.08
C MET A 66 -8.60 -4.36 -1.52
N LEU A 67 -8.08 -3.64 -2.51
CA LEU A 67 -6.65 -3.64 -2.79
C LEU A 67 -6.00 -2.60 -1.88
N MET A 68 -4.91 -2.99 -1.25
CA MET A 68 -4.10 -2.13 -0.41
C MET A 68 -2.66 -2.19 -0.87
N GLY A 69 -1.88 -1.17 -0.58
CA GLY A 69 -0.46 -1.23 -0.91
C GLY A 69 0.38 -0.13 -0.32
N SER A 70 1.68 -0.27 -0.50
CA SER A 70 2.68 0.74 -0.16
C SER A 70 3.93 0.56 -1.00
N ASP A 71 4.78 1.57 -1.01
CA ASP A 71 6.18 1.41 -1.33
C ASP A 71 6.94 0.88 -0.12
N THR A 72 8.03 0.17 -0.39
CA THR A 72 9.05 -0.12 0.61
C THR A 72 9.90 1.13 0.87
N GLY A 73 10.43 1.25 2.09
CA GLY A 73 11.31 2.34 2.48
C GLY A 73 12.12 2.03 3.72
N GLY A 74 13.18 2.81 3.95
CA GLY A 74 14.01 2.72 5.16
C GLY A 74 14.51 1.31 5.44
N GLU A 75 14.34 0.83 6.68
CA GLU A 75 14.84 -0.49 7.10
C GLU A 75 14.11 -1.66 6.42
N TRP A 76 12.85 -1.45 6.02
CA TRP A 76 12.02 -2.45 5.34
C TRP A 76 12.43 -2.68 3.87
N ALA A 77 13.17 -1.74 3.26
CA ALA A 77 13.66 -1.86 1.89
C ALA A 77 14.50 -3.15 1.70
N SER A 78 15.31 -3.51 2.70
CA SER A 78 16.17 -4.70 2.67
C SER A 78 15.40 -6.03 2.65
N GLY A 79 14.16 -6.05 3.14
CA GLY A 79 13.30 -7.24 3.16
C GLY A 79 12.46 -7.41 1.90
N PHE A 80 12.47 -6.42 0.99
CA PHE A 80 11.69 -6.48 -0.23
C PHE A 80 12.31 -7.48 -1.21
N THR A 81 11.55 -8.50 -1.60
CA THR A 81 11.91 -9.41 -2.70
C THR A 81 10.77 -9.46 -3.70
N GLN A 82 11.07 -9.18 -4.97
CA GLN A 82 10.08 -9.31 -6.02
C GLN A 82 9.64 -10.78 -6.13
N GLY A 83 8.33 -11.04 -5.98
CA GLY A 83 7.75 -12.38 -5.95
C GLY A 83 7.17 -12.81 -4.60
N ASN A 84 7.57 -12.18 -3.49
CA ASN A 84 6.94 -12.36 -2.17
C ASN A 84 6.39 -11.04 -1.59
N ASN A 85 6.33 -10.00 -2.40
CA ASN A 85 5.97 -8.63 -2.04
C ASN A 85 4.46 -8.42 -1.89
N PHE A 86 3.74 -9.41 -1.37
CA PHE A 86 2.32 -9.28 -1.06
C PHE A 86 1.93 -10.03 0.19
N SER A 87 0.82 -9.61 0.79
CA SER A 87 0.20 -10.28 1.93
C SER A 87 -1.30 -10.40 1.70
N ILE A 88 -1.90 -11.44 2.26
CA ILE A 88 -3.34 -11.69 2.18
C ILE A 88 -3.92 -11.50 3.57
N SER A 89 -4.86 -10.57 3.70
CA SER A 89 -5.65 -10.36 4.91
C SER A 89 -7.01 -11.06 4.75
N ILE A 90 -7.30 -12.00 5.64
CA ILE A 90 -8.53 -12.77 5.65
C ILE A 90 -9.34 -12.34 6.87
N THR A 91 -10.55 -11.83 6.63
CA THR A 91 -11.51 -11.53 7.72
C THR A 91 -12.60 -12.57 7.69
N ALA A 92 -12.79 -13.29 8.80
CA ALA A 92 -13.87 -14.26 8.94
C ALA A 92 -15.23 -13.54 9.01
N GLY A 93 -16.23 -14.07 8.31
CA GLY A 93 -17.60 -13.61 8.46
C GLY A 93 -18.18 -14.15 9.76
N GLY A 94 -18.58 -13.27 10.67
CA GLY A 94 -19.55 -13.61 11.71
C GLY A 94 -20.93 -13.88 11.13
#